data_AF-A0A3C0B045-F1
#
_entry.id   AF-A0A3C0B045-F1
#
_cell.length_a   1.000
_cell.length_b   1.000
_cell.length_c   1.000
_cell.angle_alpha   90.00
_cell.angle_beta   90.00
_cell.angle_gamma   90.00
#
_symmetry.space_group_name_H-M   'P 1'
#
loop_
_entity.id
_entity.type
_entity.pdbx_description
1 polymer ?
#
loop_
_entity_poly.entity_id
_entity_poly.type
_entity_poly.pdbx_seq_one_letter_code
_entity_poly.pdbx_strand_id
1 'polypeptide(L)' 'MSYKHFTLIEREKLFALKAQKLSNRQIADELGKHKSSIGRE' A
#
# COMPACT_ATOMS: atom_id res chain seq x y z
N MET A 1 -18.26 3.13 2.41
CA MET A 1 -16.94 3.08 1.74
C MET A 1 -16.61 1.62 1.43
N SER A 2 -16.60 1.24 0.15
CA SER A 2 -16.16 -0.10 -0.26
C SER A 2 -14.65 -0.19 -0.04
N TYR A 3 -14.22 -0.99 0.95
CA TYR A 3 -12.81 -1.28 1.16
C TYR A 3 -12.35 -2.20 0.03
N LYS A 4 -11.85 -1.62 -1.06
CA LYS A 4 -11.18 -2.39 -2.10
C LYS A 4 -9.93 -3.01 -1.50
N HIS A 5 -9.98 -4.31 -1.25
CA HIS A 5 -8.81 -5.11 -0.89
C HIS A 5 -7.71 -4.92 -1.94
N PHE A 6 -6.45 -4.99 -1.51
CA PHE A 6 -5.33 -4.96 -2.43
C PHE A 6 -5.40 -6.20 -3.33
N THR A 7 -5.18 -5.97 -4.62
CA THR A 7 -4.93 -7.07 -5.55
C THR A 7 -3.58 -7.71 -5.24
N LEU A 8 -3.36 -8.94 -5.73
CA LEU A 8 -2.07 -9.63 -5.61
C LEU A 8 -0.89 -8.76 -6.06
N ILE A 9 -1.04 -8.07 -7.19
CA ILE A 9 -0.02 -7.19 -7.76
C ILE A 9 0.23 -5.98 -6.84
N GLU A 10 -0.81 -5.39 -6.27
CA GLU A 10 -0.64 -4.26 -5.36
C GLU A 10 0.02 -4.67 -4.04
N ARG A 11 -0.24 -5.90 -3.56
CA ARG A 11 0.46 -6.49 -2.40
C ARG A 11 1.94 -6.70 -2.65
N GLU A 12 2.30 -7.26 -3.80
CA GLU A 12 3.70 -7.46 -4.17
C GLU A 12 4.45 -6.12 -4.23
N LYS A 13 3.82 -5.10 -4.82
CA LYS A 13 4.36 -3.73 -4.80
C LYS A 13 4.48 -3.18 -3.38
N LEU A 14 3.45 -3.34 -2.54
CA LEU A 14 3.48 -2.88 -1.15
C LEU A 14 4.62 -3.53 -0.35
N PHE A 15 4.86 -4.83 -0.53
CA PHE A 15 6.00 -5.52 0.08
C PHE A 15 7.33 -4.99 -0.43
N ALA A 16 7.49 -4.80 -1.75
CA ALA A 16 8.71 -4.25 -2.33
C ALA A 16 9.00 -2.82 -1.83
N LEU A 17 7.97 -1.99 -1.69
CA LEU A 17 8.10 -0.61 -1.19
C LEU A 17 8.36 -0.57 0.32
N LYS A 18 7.73 -1.45 1.11
CA LYS A 18 8.07 -1.62 2.53
C LYS A 18 9.53 -2.10 2.71
N ALA A 19 10.02 -2.99 1.85
CA ALA A 19 11.41 -3.45 1.88
C ALA A 19 12.41 -2.33 1.59
N GLN A 20 12.04 -1.36 0.76
CA GLN A 20 12.80 -0.13 0.50
C GLN A 20 12.75 0.88 1.66
N LYS A 21 12.09 0.56 2.78
CA LYS A 21 11.89 1.43 3.96
C LYS A 21 11.18 2.75 3.63
N LEU A 22 10.35 2.78 2.59
CA LEU A 22 9.51 3.92 2.28
C LEU A 22 8.47 4.13 3.39
N SER A 23 8.11 5.40 3.63
CA SER A 23 7.06 5.71 4.59
C SER A 23 5.69 5.27 4.04
N ASN A 24 4.78 4.85 4.92
CA ASN A 24 3.42 4.47 4.52
C ASN A 24 2.69 5.56 3.72
N ARG A 25 3.07 6.84 3.90
CA ARG A 25 2.55 7.95 3.11
C ARG A 25 3.03 7.90 1.66
N GLN A 26 4.32 7.69 1.43
CA GLN A 26 4.88 7.54 0.09
C GLN A 26 4.33 6.28 -0.61
N ILE A 27 4.22 5.17 0.12
CA ILE A 27 3.64 3.93 -0.41
C ILE A 27 2.17 4.14 -0.82
N ALA A 28 1.42 4.90 -0.01
CA ALA A 28 0.03 5.26 -0.30
C ALA A 28 -0.09 6.11 -1.57
N ASP A 29 0.77 7.12 -1.72
CA ASP A 29 0.82 7.98 -2.91
C ASP A 29 1.18 7.17 -4.17
N GLU A 30 2.11 6.23 -4.05
CA GLU A 30 2.59 5.40 -5.16
C GLU A 30 1.60 4.31 -5.60
N LEU A 31 0.83 3.77 -4.65
CA LEU A 31 -0.25 2.81 -4.93
C LEU A 31 -1.60 3.48 -5.23
N GLY A 32 -1.70 4.81 -5.10
CA GLY A 32 -2.97 5.54 -5.23
C GLY A 32 -4.01 5.12 -4.19
N LYS A 33 -3.56 4.68 -3.00
CA LYS A 33 -4.42 4.19 -1.91
C LYS A 33 -4.39 5.15 -0.74
N HIS A 34 -5.38 5.02 0.15
CA HIS A 34 -5.35 5.77 1.40
C HIS A 34 -4.33 5.16 2.37
N LYS A 35 -3.59 6.01 3.09
CA LYS A 35 -2.56 5.59 4.08
C LYS A 35 -3.05 4.57 5.11
N SER A 36 -4.33 4.66 5.49
CA SER A 36 -4.93 3.72 6.45
C SER A 36 -5.13 2.32 5.87
N SER A 37 -5.19 2.18 4.55
CA SER A 37 -5.25 0.88 3.89
C SER A 37 -3.89 0.18 3.93
N ILE A 38 -2.80 0.93 3.79
CA ILE A 38 -1.42 0.41 3.87
C ILE A 38 -1.11 -0.16 5.25
N GLY A 39 -1.58 0.50 6.32
CA GLY A 39 -1.35 0.05 7.71
C GLY A 39 -2.23 -1.12 8.15
N ARG A 40 -3.27 -1.47 7.38
CA ARG A 40 -4.14 -2.62 7.65
C ARG A 40 -3.67 -3.88 6.92
N GLU A 41 -2.68 -3.76 6.04
CA GLU A 41 -1.95 -4.87 5.40
C GLU A 41 -0.62 -5.14 6.08
#